data_AF-A0A5N6M932-F1
#
_entry.id   AF-A0A5N6M932-F1
#
_cell.length_a   1.000
_cell.length_b   1.000
_cell.length_c   1.000
_cell.angle_alpha   90.00
_cell.angle_beta   90.00
_cell.angle_gamma   90.00
#
_symmetry.space_group_name_H-M   'P 1'
#
loop_
_entity.id
_entity.type
_entity.pdbx_description
1 polymer ?
#
loop_
_entity_poly.entity_id
_entity_poly.type
_entity_poly.pdbx_seq_one_letter_code
_entity_poly.pdbx_strand_id
1 'polypeptide(L)'
;MVENVGHQSVGLRSTNRRSPVLRSLKRRLTRFIRFVTISTKAYYGGKCRSPICWTEIDESQITGPEIIQEMTDKIHHIRDNLLAARSQHKNYADKRRKPLEFQIDDLVLLKVSPWKRVVRFGKKGNLAPRYVGPFKILERIGKVA
;
A
#
# COMPACT_ATOMS: atom_id res chain seq x y z
N MET A 1 37.18 36.91 57.58
CA MET A 1 35.97 36.62 58.38
C MET A 1 34.84 37.33 57.66
N VAL A 2 33.85 36.72 57.02
CA VAL A 2 33.29 35.37 57.03
C VAL A 2 32.69 35.11 55.63
N GLU A 3 33.08 33.98 55.08
CA GLU A 3 32.37 33.02 54.21
C GLU A 3 31.49 33.46 53.03
N ASN A 4 31.94 32.96 51.87
CA ASN A 4 31.15 32.54 50.72
C ASN A 4 29.89 31.77 51.12
N VAL A 5 28.75 32.13 50.54
CA VAL A 5 27.64 31.19 50.32
C VAL A 5 27.38 31.13 48.82
N GLY A 6 27.90 30.07 48.21
CA GLY A 6 27.73 29.77 46.80
C GLY A 6 26.31 29.29 46.52
N HIS A 7 25.65 29.92 45.55
CA HIS A 7 24.54 29.29 44.85
C HIS A 7 25.12 28.47 43.69
N GLN A 8 25.22 27.16 43.93
CA GLN A 8 25.47 26.16 42.90
C GLN A 8 24.31 26.17 41.90
N SER A 9 24.57 26.63 40.68
CA SER A 9 23.72 26.34 39.52
C SER A 9 23.89 24.87 39.15
N VAL A 10 23.12 24.01 39.82
CA VAL A 10 22.95 22.60 39.46
C VAL A 10 22.46 22.49 38.01
N GLY A 11 23.28 21.88 37.17
CA GLY A 11 23.01 21.71 35.75
C GLY A 11 21.83 20.78 35.48
N LEU A 12 20.89 21.24 34.66
CA LEU A 12 19.96 20.37 33.96
C LEU A 12 20.45 20.18 32.52
N ARG A 13 21.45 19.28 32.36
CA ARG A 13 21.67 18.61 31.08
C ARG A 13 20.45 17.74 30.80
N SER A 14 19.47 18.27 30.06
CA SER A 14 18.36 17.49 29.54
C SER A 14 18.91 16.46 28.56
N THR A 15 19.16 15.26 29.07
CA THR A 15 19.61 14.12 28.30
C THR A 15 18.46 13.70 27.37
N ASN A 16 18.53 14.16 26.12
CA ASN A 16 17.76 13.59 25.03
C ASN A 16 18.24 12.15 24.76
N ARG A 17 17.91 11.23 25.68
CA ARG A 17 17.96 9.78 25.43
C ARG A 17 16.82 9.46 24.46
N ARG A 18 17.05 9.78 23.19
CA ARG A 18 16.18 9.37 22.06
C ARG A 18 15.97 7.87 22.15
N SER A 19 14.79 7.44 22.61
CA SER A 19 14.49 6.03 22.79
C SER A 19 14.76 5.27 21.47
N PRO A 20 15.35 4.07 21.53
CA PRO A 20 15.66 3.28 20.33
C PRO A 20 14.42 3.06 19.46
N VAL A 21 13.27 2.93 20.13
CA VAL A 21 11.94 2.76 19.51
C VAL A 21 11.55 4.01 18.71
N LEU A 22 11.64 5.21 19.28
CA LEU A 22 11.32 6.46 18.55
C LEU A 22 12.32 6.73 17.42
N ARG A 23 13.58 6.31 17.58
CA ARG A 23 14.60 6.43 16.53
C ARG A 23 14.31 5.46 15.37
N SER A 24 13.91 4.23 15.69
CA SER A 24 13.50 3.23 14.70
C SER A 24 12.21 3.65 14.00
N LEU A 25 11.23 4.16 14.74
CA LEU A 25 9.96 4.65 14.22
C LEU A 25 10.17 5.88 13.31
N LYS A 26 11.01 6.85 13.71
CA LYS A 26 11.40 7.97 12.84
C LYS A 26 12.12 7.49 11.57
N ARG A 27 12.99 6.48 11.65
CA ARG A 27 13.68 5.91 10.47
C ARG A 27 12.72 5.17 9.54
N ARG A 28 11.74 4.45 10.10
CA ARG A 28 10.70 3.76 9.34
C ARG A 28 9.78 4.76 8.64
N LEU A 29 9.36 5.81 9.36
CA LEU A 29 8.48 6.85 8.84
C LEU A 29 9.19 7.67 7.75
N THR A 30 10.44 8.07 7.96
CA THR A 30 11.22 8.79 6.93
C THR A 30 11.50 7.93 5.70
N ARG A 31 11.77 6.64 5.86
CA ARG A 31 11.96 5.71 4.73
C ARG A 31 10.66 5.47 3.96
N PHE A 32 9.53 5.36 4.66
CA PHE A 32 8.20 5.22 4.07
C PHE A 32 7.79 6.47 3.29
N ILE A 33 7.92 7.65 3.91
CA ILE A 33 7.65 8.94 3.26
C ILE A 33 8.51 9.08 2.00
N ARG A 34 9.83 8.79 2.10
CA ARG A 34 10.76 8.87 0.97
C ARG A 34 10.36 7.92 -0.17
N PHE A 35 9.97 6.68 0.15
CA PHE A 35 9.49 5.70 -0.83
C PHE A 35 8.24 6.19 -1.57
N VAL A 36 7.25 6.71 -0.83
CA VAL A 36 6.00 7.23 -1.40
C VAL A 36 6.23 8.47 -2.26
N THR A 37 7.13 9.38 -1.86
CA THR A 37 7.49 10.55 -2.69
C THR A 37 8.28 10.19 -3.94
N ILE A 38 9.06 9.11 -3.94
CA ILE A 38 9.83 8.67 -5.13
C ILE A 38 8.89 8.04 -6.16
N SER A 39 7.95 7.17 -5.73
CA SER A 39 7.06 6.47 -6.67
C SER A 39 6.11 7.44 -7.39
N THR A 40 5.59 8.43 -6.66
CA THR A 40 4.66 9.41 -7.21
C THR A 40 5.34 10.37 -8.19
N LYS A 41 6.63 10.67 -8.00
CA LYS A 41 7.41 11.56 -8.88
C LYS A 41 7.81 10.88 -10.19
N ALA A 42 8.05 9.57 -10.13
CA ALA A 42 8.36 8.75 -11.31
C ALA A 42 7.16 8.53 -12.24
N TYR A 43 5.93 8.50 -11.70
CA TYR A 43 4.73 8.19 -12.49
C TYR A 43 4.09 9.41 -13.17
N TYR A 44 4.27 10.62 -12.62
CA TYR A 44 3.60 11.85 -13.11
C TYR A 44 4.56 12.99 -13.53
N GLY A 45 5.88 12.77 -13.52
CA GLY A 45 6.86 13.73 -14.08
C GLY A 45 6.94 15.10 -13.41
N GLY A 46 6.27 15.32 -12.27
CA GLY A 46 6.21 16.59 -11.56
C GLY A 46 6.32 16.44 -10.04
N LYS A 47 6.52 17.57 -9.32
CA LYS A 47 6.46 17.59 -7.85
C LYS A 47 5.06 17.11 -7.42
N CYS A 48 4.99 15.97 -6.78
CA CYS A 48 3.74 15.36 -6.36
C CYS A 48 3.06 16.29 -5.36
N ARG A 49 1.82 16.72 -5.66
CA ARG A 49 0.92 17.14 -4.60
C ARG A 49 0.51 15.87 -3.87
N SER A 50 1.21 15.58 -2.78
CA SER A 50 0.79 14.52 -1.85
C SER A 50 -0.67 14.80 -1.43
N PRO A 51 -1.55 13.79 -1.33
CA PRO A 51 -2.90 13.96 -0.77
C PRO A 51 -2.90 14.46 0.68
N ILE A 52 -1.73 14.46 1.33
CA ILE A 52 -1.54 14.99 2.69
C ILE A 52 -1.50 16.54 2.69
N CYS A 53 -1.40 17.18 1.51
CA CYS A 53 -1.56 18.63 1.37
C CYS A 53 -3.04 18.99 1.14
N TRP A 54 -3.91 18.62 2.06
CA TRP A 54 -4.99 19.55 2.37
C TRP A 54 -4.35 20.54 3.32
N THR A 55 -4.15 21.77 2.82
CA THR A 55 -3.84 22.95 3.64
C THR A 55 -4.57 22.83 4.96
N GLU A 56 -3.85 23.07 6.06
CA GLU A 56 -4.42 23.29 7.39
C GLU A 56 -5.67 24.15 7.20
N ILE A 57 -6.84 23.50 7.23
CA ILE A 57 -8.10 24.22 7.30
C ILE A 57 -8.02 24.73 8.72
N ASP A 58 -7.64 26.00 8.84
CA ASP A 58 -7.64 26.70 10.11
C ASP A 58 -8.98 26.40 10.77
N GLU A 59 -8.95 25.76 11.95
CA GLU A 59 -10.14 25.29 12.65
C GLU A 59 -11.14 26.45 12.88
N SER A 60 -10.67 27.69 12.77
CA SER A 60 -11.44 28.94 12.83
C SER A 60 -12.50 29.10 11.73
N GLN A 61 -12.34 28.50 10.54
CA GLN A 61 -13.27 28.65 9.40
C GLN A 61 -14.43 27.64 9.39
N ILE A 62 -14.42 26.63 10.27
CA ILE A 62 -15.40 25.52 10.27
C ILE A 62 -16.56 25.76 11.27
N THR A 63 -16.66 26.95 11.86
CA THR A 63 -17.53 27.18 13.04
C THR A 63 -19.01 27.47 12.70
N GLY A 64 -19.55 26.90 11.60
CA GLY A 64 -20.95 27.06 11.19
C GLY A 64 -21.67 25.71 10.99
N PRO A 65 -22.88 25.50 11.56
CA PRO A 65 -23.62 24.23 11.43
C PRO A 65 -24.00 23.91 9.97
N GLU A 66 -24.18 24.93 9.14
CA GLU A 66 -24.51 24.80 7.71
C GLU A 66 -23.35 24.22 6.90
N ILE A 67 -22.12 24.67 7.18
CA ILE A 67 -20.90 24.20 6.50
C ILE A 67 -20.61 22.75 6.91
N ILE A 68 -20.84 22.41 8.19
CA ILE A 68 -20.70 21.04 8.70
C ILE A 68 -21.68 20.09 8.02
N GLN A 69 -22.94 20.52 7.82
CA GLN A 69 -23.92 19.71 7.11
C GLN A 69 -23.54 19.51 5.63
N GLU A 70 -23.12 20.59 4.96
CA GLU A 70 -22.70 20.53 3.55
C GLU A 70 -21.48 19.60 3.35
N MET A 71 -20.50 19.63 4.26
CA MET A 71 -19.36 18.73 4.19
C MET A 71 -19.75 17.28 4.48
N THR A 72 -20.67 17.02 5.41
CA THR A 72 -21.16 15.65 5.65
C THR A 72 -21.86 15.09 4.43
N ASP A 73 -22.70 15.88 3.77
CA ASP A 73 -23.43 15.46 2.56
C ASP A 73 -22.45 15.16 1.41
N LYS A 74 -21.42 16.00 1.23
CA LYS A 74 -20.35 15.75 0.26
C LYS A 74 -19.54 14.50 0.60
N ILE A 75 -19.25 14.23 1.86
CA ILE A 75 -18.55 13.01 2.30
C ILE A 75 -19.40 11.77 1.99
N HIS A 76 -20.71 11.82 2.25
CA HIS A 76 -21.63 10.75 1.90
C HIS A 76 -21.63 10.50 0.40
N HIS A 77 -21.75 11.56 -0.41
CA HIS A 77 -21.70 11.46 -1.86
C HIS A 77 -20.39 10.84 -2.39
N ILE A 78 -19.24 11.23 -1.82
CA ILE A 78 -17.94 10.64 -2.18
C ILE A 78 -17.87 9.15 -1.82
N ARG A 79 -18.38 8.77 -0.64
CA ARG A 79 -18.43 7.35 -0.23
C ARG A 79 -19.28 6.52 -1.17
N ASP A 80 -20.45 7.03 -1.56
CA ASP A 80 -21.35 6.34 -2.48
C ASP A 80 -20.71 6.17 -3.86
N ASN A 81 -20.08 7.23 -4.38
CA ASN A 81 -19.34 7.17 -5.64
C ASN A 81 -18.17 6.16 -5.59
N LEU A 82 -17.44 6.09 -4.47
CA LEU A 82 -16.37 5.10 -4.27
C LEU A 82 -16.92 3.67 -4.21
N LEU A 83 -18.04 3.46 -3.54
CA LEU A 83 -18.71 2.15 -3.47
C LEU A 83 -19.23 1.73 -4.85
N ALA A 84 -19.82 2.65 -5.61
CA ALA A 84 -20.27 2.43 -6.97
C ALA A 84 -19.11 2.09 -7.92
N ALA A 85 -17.99 2.84 -7.85
CA ALA A 85 -16.80 2.53 -8.65
C ALA A 85 -16.22 1.15 -8.29
N ARG A 86 -16.13 0.82 -6.99
CA ARG A 86 -15.65 -0.50 -6.54
C ARG A 86 -16.56 -1.63 -7.03
N SER A 87 -17.88 -1.45 -6.92
CA SER A 87 -18.85 -2.47 -7.35
C SER A 87 -18.79 -2.67 -8.87
N GLN A 88 -18.63 -1.58 -9.65
CA GLN A 88 -18.39 -1.65 -11.08
C GLN A 88 -17.11 -2.44 -11.40
N HIS A 89 -15.98 -2.11 -10.78
CA HIS A 89 -14.73 -2.85 -10.97
C HIS A 89 -14.86 -4.33 -10.63
N LYS A 90 -15.53 -4.66 -9.53
CA LYS A 90 -15.81 -6.04 -9.13
C LYS A 90 -16.67 -6.75 -10.19
N ASN A 91 -17.74 -6.11 -10.65
CA ASN A 91 -18.61 -6.63 -11.69
C ASN A 91 -17.84 -6.89 -13.01
N TYR A 92 -16.98 -5.95 -13.43
CA TYR A 92 -16.11 -6.16 -14.59
C TYR A 92 -15.15 -7.32 -14.41
N ALA A 93 -14.51 -7.44 -13.24
CA ALA A 93 -13.58 -8.53 -12.95
C ALA A 93 -14.32 -9.89 -12.94
N ASP A 94 -15.46 -9.96 -12.29
CA ASP A 94 -16.22 -11.20 -12.12
C ASP A 94 -16.90 -11.63 -13.44
N LYS A 95 -17.46 -10.70 -14.24
CA LYS A 95 -17.99 -11.00 -15.59
C LYS A 95 -16.93 -11.51 -16.57
N ARG A 96 -15.67 -11.09 -16.40
CA ARG A 96 -14.55 -11.50 -17.27
C ARG A 96 -13.86 -12.77 -16.77
N ARG A 97 -14.16 -13.23 -15.56
CA ARG A 97 -13.75 -14.54 -15.04
C ARG A 97 -14.74 -15.58 -15.52
N LYS A 98 -14.31 -16.49 -16.39
CA LYS A 98 -15.05 -17.73 -16.62
C LYS A 98 -14.72 -18.67 -15.44
N PRO A 99 -15.71 -19.23 -14.73
CA PRO A 99 -15.41 -20.31 -13.79
C PRO A 99 -14.75 -21.43 -14.59
N LEU A 100 -13.47 -21.69 -14.29
CA LEU A 100 -12.68 -22.63 -15.05
C LEU A 100 -12.91 -24.02 -14.46
N GLU A 101 -13.98 -24.67 -14.90
CA GLU A 101 -14.26 -26.04 -14.53
C GLU A 101 -13.55 -26.98 -15.51
N PHE A 102 -12.68 -27.82 -14.98
CA PHE A 102 -12.01 -28.86 -15.74
C PHE A 102 -12.67 -30.21 -15.47
N GLN A 103 -12.78 -31.02 -16.53
CA GLN A 103 -13.20 -32.42 -16.46
C GLN A 103 -11.97 -33.34 -16.39
N ILE A 104 -12.22 -34.58 -15.94
CA ILE A 104 -11.22 -35.65 -16.07
C ILE A 104 -10.97 -35.86 -17.57
N ASP A 105 -9.72 -36.14 -17.94
CA ASP A 105 -9.21 -36.26 -19.32
C ASP A 105 -9.02 -34.95 -20.11
N ASP A 106 -9.37 -33.79 -19.57
CA ASP A 106 -9.03 -32.50 -20.19
C ASP A 106 -7.52 -32.30 -20.27
N LEU A 107 -7.05 -31.74 -21.40
CA LEU A 107 -5.65 -31.37 -21.61
C LEU A 107 -5.40 -29.94 -21.13
N VAL A 108 -4.58 -29.79 -20.09
CA VAL A 108 -4.25 -28.50 -19.48
C VAL A 108 -2.75 -28.20 -19.55
N LEU A 109 -2.42 -26.92 -19.67
CA LEU A 109 -1.04 -26.44 -19.63
C LEU A 109 -0.67 -25.99 -18.22
N LEU A 110 0.43 -26.54 -17.68
CA LEU A 110 0.86 -26.21 -16.32
C LEU A 110 1.72 -24.94 -16.30
N LYS A 111 1.30 -23.95 -15.52
CA LYS A 111 2.09 -22.72 -15.30
C LYS A 111 3.33 -23.02 -14.45
N VAL A 112 4.51 -22.68 -14.94
CA VAL A 112 5.78 -22.88 -14.23
C VAL A 112 6.25 -21.63 -13.51
N SER A 113 6.73 -21.80 -12.27
CA SER A 113 7.33 -20.71 -11.51
C SER A 113 8.60 -20.18 -12.21
N PRO A 114 8.91 -18.88 -12.10
CA PRO A 114 10.07 -18.29 -12.76
C PRO A 114 11.39 -18.99 -12.40
N TRP A 115 11.56 -19.41 -11.15
CA TRP A 115 12.77 -20.10 -10.69
C TRP A 115 12.91 -21.50 -11.30
N LYS A 116 11.81 -22.28 -11.31
CA LYS A 116 11.78 -23.63 -11.91
C LYS A 116 12.01 -23.57 -13.42
N ARG A 117 11.65 -22.45 -14.06
CA ARG A 117 11.91 -22.18 -15.47
C ARG A 117 13.40 -22.02 -15.79
N VAL A 118 14.13 -21.28 -14.94
CA VAL A 118 15.58 -21.11 -15.09
C VAL A 118 16.30 -22.44 -14.92
N VAL A 119 15.90 -23.23 -13.90
CA VAL A 119 16.51 -24.53 -13.62
C VAL A 119 16.20 -25.55 -14.73
N ARG A 120 14.95 -25.63 -15.21
CA ARG A 120 14.54 -26.65 -16.19
C ARG A 120 14.93 -26.33 -17.62
N PHE A 121 14.90 -25.06 -18.02
CA PHE A 121 15.11 -24.67 -19.42
C PHE A 121 16.44 -23.94 -19.64
N GLY A 122 17.19 -23.61 -18.59
CA GLY A 122 18.46 -22.86 -18.66
C GLY A 122 18.33 -21.43 -19.20
N LYS A 123 17.15 -21.04 -19.71
CA LYS A 123 16.88 -19.75 -20.33
C LYS A 123 16.37 -18.77 -19.27
N LYS A 124 17.19 -17.78 -18.96
CA LYS A 124 16.83 -16.63 -18.12
C LYS A 124 16.45 -15.47 -19.02
N GLY A 125 15.16 -15.14 -19.10
CA GLY A 125 14.69 -14.01 -19.90
C GLY A 125 13.23 -14.14 -20.33
N ASN A 126 12.74 -13.11 -21.03
CA ASN A 126 11.34 -12.98 -21.46
C ASN A 126 10.87 -14.10 -22.41
N LEU A 127 11.80 -14.77 -23.10
CA LEU A 127 11.53 -15.83 -24.08
C LEU A 127 11.45 -17.24 -23.48
N ALA A 128 11.63 -17.38 -22.17
CA ALA A 128 11.51 -18.68 -21.53
C ALA A 128 10.02 -19.05 -21.34
N PRO A 129 9.61 -20.29 -21.69
CA PRO A 129 8.20 -20.68 -21.69
C PRO A 129 7.57 -20.55 -20.30
N ARG A 130 6.39 -19.93 -20.25
CA ARG A 130 5.61 -19.72 -19.00
C ARG A 130 4.78 -20.95 -18.62
N TYR A 131 4.50 -21.81 -19.59
CA TYR A 131 3.70 -23.01 -19.43
C TYR A 131 4.44 -24.22 -19.97
N VAL A 132 4.21 -25.38 -19.36
CA VAL A 132 4.71 -26.69 -19.80
C VAL A 132 3.56 -27.46 -20.41
N GLY A 133 3.87 -28.40 -21.31
CA GLY A 133 2.99 -29.06 -22.27
C GLY A 133 1.67 -29.63 -21.73
N PRO A 134 0.87 -30.23 -22.63
CA PRO A 134 -0.47 -30.65 -22.26
C PRO A 134 -0.42 -31.87 -21.33
N PHE A 135 -1.00 -31.72 -20.14
CA PHE A 135 -1.19 -32.79 -19.18
C PHE A 135 -2.67 -33.16 -19.11
N LYS A 136 -2.96 -34.47 -19.03
CA LYS A 136 -4.31 -34.95 -18.75
C LYS A 136 -4.62 -34.82 -17.26
N ILE A 137 -5.82 -34.36 -16.94
CA ILE A 137 -6.32 -34.38 -15.56
C ILE A 137 -6.80 -35.79 -15.24
N LEU A 138 -6.14 -36.44 -14.27
CA LEU A 138 -6.49 -37.80 -13.84
C LEU A 138 -7.61 -37.80 -12.78
N GLU A 139 -7.57 -36.85 -11.85
CA GLU A 139 -8.52 -36.74 -10.75
C GLU A 139 -8.73 -35.26 -10.38
N ARG A 140 -9.96 -34.91 -9.99
CA ARG A 140 -10.32 -33.57 -9.53
C ARG A 140 -10.45 -33.54 -8.02
N ILE A 141 -9.55 -32.81 -7.35
CA ILE A 141 -9.61 -32.57 -5.91
C ILE A 141 -10.26 -31.20 -5.68
N GLY A 142 -11.58 -31.20 -5.47
CA GLY A 142 -12.36 -30.00 -5.15
C GLY A 142 -12.71 -29.08 -6.33
N LYS A 143 -13.40 -27.97 -6.04
CA LYS A 143 -13.78 -26.97 -7.03
C LYS A 143 -12.63 -25.97 -7.22
N VAL A 144 -11.98 -26.02 -8.38
CA VAL A 144 -11.00 -24.99 -8.81
C VAL A 144 -11.79 -23.73 -9.17
N ALA A 145 -11.43 -22.60 -8.55
CA ALA A 145 -12.15 -21.32 -8.58
C ALA A 145 -11.93 -20.50 -9.87
#